data_AF-A0A843LAU2-F1
#
_entry.id   AF-A0A843LAU2-F1
#
_cell.length_a   1.000
_cell.length_b   1.000
_cell.length_c   1.000
_cell.angle_alpha   90.00
_cell.angle_beta   90.00
_cell.angle_gamma   90.00
#
_symmetry.space_group_name_H-M   'P 1'
#
loop_
_entity.id
_entity.type
_entity.pdbx_description
1 polymer ?
#
loop_
_entity_poly.entity_id
_entity_poly.type
_entity_poly.pdbx_seq_one_letter_code
_entity_poly.pdbx_strand_id
1 'polypeptide(L)'
;MIHPDRIFSFKELESEDDLVEAMTNHKWPKCYGFNYGKLLYLGDSDSESRPEYAVMTIDRTEGHHGVHGREVGRIAPLGLPAEEVRQFIRDMEAGRYSSETSVFVQVEPIWHHSCQFCRLEEDE
;
A
#
# COMPACT_ATOMS: atom_id res chain seq x y z
N MET A 1 3.96 -9.92 4.90
CA MET A 1 3.98 -8.47 5.10
C MET A 1 4.95 -8.18 6.22
N ILE A 2 5.73 -7.10 6.17
CA ILE A 2 6.71 -6.78 7.20
C ILE A 2 5.99 -6.25 8.44
N HIS A 3 5.00 -5.37 8.28
CA HIS A 3 4.29 -4.70 9.37
C HIS A 3 2.77 -4.91 9.34
N PRO A 4 2.27 -6.15 9.48
CA PRO A 4 0.83 -6.44 9.45
C PRO A 4 0.06 -5.89 10.66
N ASP A 5 0.76 -5.50 11.72
CA ASP A 5 0.21 -4.90 12.94
C ASP A 5 -0.14 -3.40 12.78
N ARG A 6 0.28 -2.77 11.68
CA ARG A 6 -0.05 -1.37 11.39
C ARG A 6 -1.49 -1.22 10.90
N ILE A 7 -2.06 -0.06 11.17
CA ILE A 7 -3.27 0.41 10.52
C ILE A 7 -2.82 1.19 9.30
N PHE A 8 -3.40 0.93 8.13
CA PHE A 8 -3.04 1.63 6.91
C PHE A 8 -4.14 2.58 6.47
N SER A 9 -3.79 3.81 6.11
CA SER A 9 -4.71 4.66 5.36
C SER A 9 -4.50 4.43 3.88
N PHE A 10 -5.56 4.48 3.09
CA PHE A 10 -5.42 4.41 1.64
C PHE A 10 -6.27 5.45 0.93
N LYS A 11 -5.80 5.83 -0.26
CA LYS A 11 -6.57 6.61 -1.23
C LYS A 11 -6.96 5.74 -2.41
N GLU A 12 -8.22 5.80 -2.80
CA GLU A 12 -8.68 5.19 -4.04
C GLU A 12 -8.20 6.00 -5.24
N LEU A 13 -7.61 5.32 -6.22
CA LEU A 13 -7.16 5.89 -7.48
C LEU A 13 -7.91 5.19 -8.61
N GLU A 14 -8.36 5.97 -9.60
CA GLU A 14 -9.13 5.45 -10.74
C GLU A 14 -8.26 5.22 -11.98
N SER A 15 -7.00 5.66 -11.95
CA SER A 15 -6.07 5.64 -13.08
C SER A 15 -4.75 4.94 -12.76
N GLU A 16 -4.26 4.16 -13.71
CA GLU A 16 -2.91 3.57 -13.67
C GLU A 16 -1.84 4.66 -13.58
N ASP A 17 -2.01 5.75 -14.34
CA ASP A 17 -1.06 6.85 -14.37
C ASP A 17 -0.99 7.58 -13.04
N ASP A 18 -2.13 7.77 -12.36
CA ASP A 18 -2.17 8.38 -11.04
C ASP A 18 -1.45 7.52 -10.00
N LEU A 19 -1.59 6.18 -10.09
CA LEU A 19 -0.89 5.26 -9.20
C LEU A 19 0.62 5.30 -9.44
N VAL A 20 1.05 5.26 -10.70
CA VAL A 20 2.47 5.38 -11.06
C VAL A 20 3.05 6.71 -10.56
N GLU A 21 2.35 7.83 -10.79
CA GLU A 21 2.75 9.14 -10.31
C GLU A 21 2.84 9.18 -8.77
N ALA A 22 1.80 8.70 -8.08
CA ALA A 22 1.76 8.64 -6.63
C ALA A 22 2.91 7.81 -6.04
N MET A 23 3.25 6.68 -6.66
CA MET A 23 4.31 5.78 -6.16
C MET A 23 5.73 6.30 -6.43
N THR A 24 5.94 7.05 -7.53
CA THR A 24 7.29 7.43 -7.99
C THR A 24 7.68 8.86 -7.64
N ASN A 25 6.73 9.80 -7.63
CA ASN A 25 7.03 11.23 -7.56
C ASN A 25 6.67 11.88 -6.22
N HIS A 26 5.91 11.19 -5.37
CA HIS A 26 5.41 11.74 -4.11
C HIS A 26 6.02 11.04 -2.90
N LYS A 27 6.22 11.82 -1.82
CA LYS A 27 6.50 11.28 -0.49
C LYS A 27 5.20 11.21 0.28
N TRP A 28 4.91 10.02 0.82
CA TRP A 28 3.72 9.77 1.62
C TRP A 28 4.12 9.44 3.06
N PRO A 29 3.27 9.77 4.03
CA PRO A 29 3.46 9.32 5.41
C PRO A 29 3.59 7.80 5.48
N LYS A 30 4.25 7.30 6.53
CA LYS A 30 4.22 5.87 6.85
C LYS A 30 2.77 5.36 6.96
N CYS A 31 2.59 4.08 6.65
CA CYS A 31 1.29 3.41 6.68
C CYS A 31 0.26 3.97 5.68
N TYR A 32 0.69 4.77 4.71
CA TYR A 32 -0.18 5.21 3.62
C TYR A 32 -0.12 4.23 2.44
N GLY A 33 -1.19 4.14 1.68
CA GLY A 33 -1.28 3.27 0.52
C GLY A 33 -2.33 3.72 -0.48
N PHE A 34 -2.55 2.88 -1.48
CA PHE A 34 -3.48 3.14 -2.57
C PHE A 34 -4.39 1.95 -2.80
N ASN A 35 -5.65 2.21 -3.10
CA ASN A 35 -6.53 1.22 -3.68
C ASN A 35 -6.62 1.50 -5.19
N TYR A 36 -6.30 0.49 -6.00
CA TYR A 36 -6.44 0.55 -7.43
C TYR A 36 -6.97 -0.81 -7.92
N GLY A 37 -8.06 -0.78 -8.69
CA GLY A 37 -8.72 -1.99 -9.16
C GLY A 37 -9.26 -2.84 -8.02
N LYS A 38 -8.69 -4.03 -7.81
CA LYS A 38 -9.06 -4.95 -6.73
C LYS A 38 -7.94 -5.16 -5.70
N LEU A 39 -6.91 -4.33 -5.77
CA LEU A 39 -5.67 -4.50 -5.02
C LEU A 39 -5.41 -3.30 -4.13
N LEU A 40 -4.81 -3.56 -2.98
CA LEU A 40 -4.28 -2.54 -2.08
C LEU A 40 -2.76 -2.53 -2.19
N TYR A 41 -2.19 -1.34 -2.38
CA TYR A 41 -0.77 -1.05 -2.44
C TYR A 41 -0.40 -0.33 -1.15
N LEU A 42 0.05 -1.07 -0.13
CA LEU A 42 0.25 -0.54 1.23
C LEU A 42 1.72 -0.24 1.48
N GLY A 43 2.03 1.00 1.86
CA GLY A 43 3.38 1.45 2.22
C GLY A 43 3.89 0.76 3.48
N ASP A 44 4.56 -0.37 3.29
CA ASP A 44 4.99 -1.32 4.32
C ASP A 44 6.47 -1.16 4.70
N SER A 45 7.11 -0.09 4.24
CA SER A 45 8.49 0.25 4.61
C SER A 45 8.58 0.99 5.95
N ASP A 46 9.80 1.05 6.50
CA ASP A 46 10.14 1.93 7.62
C ASP A 46 10.58 3.34 7.20
N SER A 47 10.59 3.65 5.90
CA SER A 47 11.22 4.84 5.34
C SER A 47 10.28 5.59 4.40
N GLU A 48 9.90 6.81 4.79
CA GLU A 48 9.11 7.71 3.93
C GLU A 48 9.92 8.23 2.74
N SER A 49 11.25 8.22 2.84
CA SER A 49 12.15 8.63 1.75
C SER A 49 12.46 7.49 0.78
N ARG A 50 12.19 6.23 1.15
CA ARG A 50 12.38 5.03 0.31
C ARG A 50 11.19 4.10 0.52
N PRO A 51 10.00 4.49 0.02
CA PRO A 51 8.82 3.68 0.22
C PRO A 51 8.95 2.34 -0.49
N GLU A 52 8.44 1.30 0.15
CA GLU A 52 8.19 -0.01 -0.42
C GLU A 52 6.72 -0.35 -0.20
N TYR A 53 6.05 -0.79 -1.26
CA TYR A 53 4.63 -1.10 -1.25
C TYR A 53 4.43 -2.60 -1.30
N ALA A 54 3.73 -3.14 -0.31
CA ALA A 54 3.19 -4.48 -0.32
C ALA A 54 1.84 -4.47 -1.04
N VAL A 55 1.68 -5.29 -2.07
CA VAL A 55 0.45 -5.43 -2.84
C VAL A 55 -0.36 -6.58 -2.26
N MET A 56 -1.64 -6.35 -1.97
CA MET A 56 -2.53 -7.39 -1.46
C MET A 56 -3.86 -7.47 -2.21
N THR A 57 -4.41 -8.68 -2.25
CA THR A 57 -5.81 -8.92 -2.59
C THR A 57 -6.71 -8.65 -1.38
N ILE A 58 -7.99 -8.39 -1.65
CA ILE A 58 -9.04 -8.35 -0.62
C ILE A 58 -9.88 -9.61 -0.79
N ASP A 59 -9.67 -10.60 0.07
CA ASP A 59 -10.41 -11.87 -0.01
C ASP A 59 -11.72 -11.78 0.78
N ARG A 60 -11.69 -11.15 1.97
CA ARG A 60 -12.88 -10.79 2.76
C ARG A 60 -12.57 -9.64 3.72
N THR A 61 -13.61 -8.93 4.13
CA THR A 61 -13.54 -7.91 5.17
C THR A 61 -14.07 -8.45 6.51
N GLU A 62 -13.54 -7.95 7.62
CA GLU A 62 -13.98 -8.26 8.98
C GLU A 62 -14.13 -6.97 9.78
N GLY A 63 -15.32 -6.76 10.36
CA GLY A 63 -15.65 -5.51 11.05
C GLY A 63 -15.64 -4.30 10.10
N HIS A 64 -15.36 -3.12 10.65
CA HIS A 64 -15.36 -1.88 9.87
C HIS A 64 -14.07 -1.66 9.07
N HIS A 65 -12.92 -2.14 9.57
CA HIS A 65 -11.60 -1.81 9.01
C HIS A 65 -10.71 -3.05 8.75
N GLY A 66 -11.11 -4.25 9.16
CA GLY A 66 -10.29 -5.45 8.98
C GLY A 66 -10.37 -6.00 7.56
N VAL A 67 -9.22 -6.35 6.99
CA VAL A 67 -9.10 -7.00 5.68
C VAL A 67 -8.28 -8.27 5.81
N HIS A 68 -8.88 -9.39 5.43
CA HIS A 68 -8.16 -10.63 5.18
C HIS A 68 -7.86 -10.73 3.69
N GLY A 69 -6.61 -11.01 3.36
CA GLY A 69 -6.16 -11.08 1.98
C GLY A 69 -4.90 -11.91 1.83
N ARG A 70 -4.29 -11.79 0.66
CA ARG A 70 -2.97 -12.36 0.38
C ARG A 70 -2.06 -11.25 -0.10
N GLU A 71 -0.87 -11.17 0.48
CA GLU A 71 0.21 -10.43 -0.13
C GLU A 71 0.66 -11.17 -1.39
N VAL A 72 0.62 -10.44 -2.50
CA VAL A 72 0.83 -11.00 -3.84
C VAL A 72 2.07 -10.47 -4.55
N GLY A 73 2.63 -9.35 -4.07
CA GLY A 73 3.82 -8.75 -4.62
C GLY A 73 4.34 -7.59 -3.79
N ARG A 74 5.55 -7.13 -4.13
CA ARG A 74 6.19 -5.96 -3.53
C ARG A 74 6.90 -5.14 -4.59
N ILE A 75 6.96 -3.84 -4.37
CA ILE A 75 7.74 -2.93 -5.22
C ILE A 75 8.33 -1.77 -4.39
N ALA A 76 9.59 -1.45 -4.67
CA ALA A 76 10.26 -0.25 -4.20
C ALA A 76 10.40 0.72 -5.39
N PRO A 77 9.43 1.61 -5.64
CA PRO A 77 9.34 2.39 -6.88
C PRO A 77 10.39 3.51 -7.00
N LEU A 78 11.02 3.92 -5.90
CA LEU A 78 11.99 5.01 -5.94
C LEU A 78 13.20 4.64 -6.81
N GLY A 79 13.43 5.43 -7.85
CA GLY A 79 14.55 5.24 -8.78
C GLY A 79 14.26 4.23 -9.90
N LEU A 80 13.09 3.59 -9.91
CA LEU A 80 12.64 2.80 -11.06
C LEU A 80 12.08 3.71 -12.17
N PRO A 81 12.29 3.36 -13.44
CA PRO A 81 11.57 4.00 -14.56
C PRO A 81 10.06 3.81 -14.43
N ALA A 82 9.28 4.83 -14.80
CA ALA A 82 7.82 4.80 -14.72
C ALA A 82 7.20 3.59 -15.46
N GLU A 83 7.78 3.19 -16.60
CA GLU A 83 7.31 2.01 -17.34
C GLU A 83 7.54 0.69 -16.59
N GLU A 84 8.58 0.58 -15.77
CA GLU A 84 8.80 -0.63 -14.95
C GLU A 84 7.75 -0.72 -13.84
N VAL A 85 7.43 0.40 -13.20
CA VAL A 85 6.35 0.49 -12.20
C VAL A 85 4.99 0.18 -12.86
N ARG A 86 4.75 0.72 -14.04
CA ARG A 86 3.54 0.46 -14.82
C ARG A 86 3.41 -1.01 -15.21
N GLN A 87 4.49 -1.63 -15.69
CA GLN A 87 4.48 -3.05 -16.02
C GLN A 87 4.19 -3.91 -14.79
N PHE A 88 4.77 -3.57 -13.64
CA PHE A 88 4.46 -4.24 -12.37
C PHE A 88 2.97 -4.15 -12.01
N ILE A 89 2.37 -2.95 -12.08
CA ILE A 89 0.93 -2.75 -11.80
C ILE A 89 0.08 -3.62 -12.73
N ARG A 90 0.41 -3.67 -14.02
CA ARG A 90 -0.31 -4.50 -15.00
C ARG A 90 -0.15 -6.00 -14.76
N ASP A 91 1.00 -6.43 -14.26
CA ASP A 91 1.23 -7.81 -13.85
C ASP A 91 0.33 -8.17 -12.67
N MET A 92 0.25 -7.29 -11.66
CA MET A 92 -0.60 -7.48 -10.49
C MET A 92 -2.09 -7.49 -10.86
N GLU A 93 -2.59 -6.53 -11.64
CA GLU A 93 -4.00 -6.49 -12.08
C GLU A 93 -4.39 -7.70 -12.94
N ALA A 94 -3.44 -8.26 -13.68
CA ALA A 94 -3.66 -9.48 -14.47
C ALA A 94 -3.51 -10.78 -13.66
N GLY A 95 -3.25 -10.70 -12.35
CA GLY A 95 -3.10 -11.86 -11.48
C GLY A 95 -1.76 -12.59 -11.59
N ARG A 96 -0.73 -11.98 -12.21
CA ARG A 96 0.61 -12.55 -12.32
C ARG A 96 1.41 -12.29 -11.04
N TYR A 97 0.99 -12.93 -9.96
CA TYR A 97 1.55 -12.74 -8.63
C TYR A 97 2.90 -13.44 -8.44
N SER A 98 3.77 -12.85 -7.63
CA SER A 98 5.08 -13.42 -7.28
C SER A 98 5.08 -14.14 -5.94
N SER A 99 4.02 -13.98 -5.14
CA SER A 99 3.79 -14.65 -3.86
C SER A 99 2.29 -14.78 -3.60
N GLU A 100 1.89 -15.60 -2.62
CA GLU A 100 0.50 -15.68 -2.16
C GLU A 100 0.46 -15.95 -0.65
N THR A 101 1.02 -15.02 0.13
CA THR A 101 1.08 -15.18 1.60
C THR A 101 -0.16 -14.60 2.24
N SER A 102 -0.96 -15.41 2.95
CA SER A 102 -2.13 -14.91 3.69
C SER A 102 -1.72 -13.87 4.72
N VAL A 103 -2.46 -12.76 4.75
CA VAL A 103 -2.23 -11.62 5.65
C VAL A 103 -3.56 -11.07 6.13
N PHE A 104 -3.55 -10.56 7.36
CA PHE A 104 -4.64 -9.75 7.91
C PHE A 104 -4.08 -8.38 8.24
N VAL A 105 -4.79 -7.33 7.82
CA VAL A 105 -4.44 -5.93 8.10
C VAL A 105 -5.67 -5.13 8.49
N GLN A 106 -5.45 -3.97 9.10
CA GLN A 106 -6.48 -2.96 9.28
C GLN A 106 -6.26 -1.82 8.30
N VAL A 107 -7.31 -1.42 7.59
CA VAL A 107 -7.29 -0.31 6.62
C VAL A 107 -8.40 0.69 6.89
N GLU A 108 -8.08 1.98 6.83
CA GLU A 108 -9.02 3.07 7.05
C GLU A 108 -9.08 4.00 5.82
N PRO A 109 -10.27 4.45 5.41
CA PRO A 109 -10.46 5.30 4.22
C PRO A 109 -10.05 6.78 4.44
N ILE A 110 -9.73 7.18 5.67
CA ILE A 110 -9.32 8.54 6.05
C ILE A 110 -7.96 8.43 6.76
N TRP A 111 -7.11 9.46 6.61
CA TRP A 111 -5.80 9.49 7.29
C TRP A 111 -5.98 9.35 8.80
N HIS A 112 -5.44 8.28 9.38
CA HIS A 112 -5.51 8.04 10.81
C HIS A 112 -4.23 8.59 11.48
N HIS A 113 -4.38 9.52 12.41
CA HIS A 113 -3.28 9.95 13.28
C HIS A 113 -3.10 8.99 14.48
N SER A 114 -3.66 7.77 14.40
CA SER A 114 -3.88 6.93 15.58
C SER A 114 -2.78 5.88 15.79
N CYS A 115 -2.03 5.51 14.75
CA CYS A 115 -0.92 4.57 14.88
C CYS A 115 0.29 5.20 15.56
N GLN A 116 0.99 4.43 16.41
CA GLN A 116 2.23 4.86 17.09
C GLN A 116 3.31 5.39 16.12
N PHE A 117 3.29 4.96 14.85
CA PHE A 117 4.23 5.39 13.81
C PHE A 117 3.77 6.61 13.01
N CYS A 118 2.50 7.02 13.14
CA CYS A 118 1.88 8.14 12.43
C CYS A 118 1.33 9.22 13.38
N ARG A 119 1.52 9.05 14.70
CA ARG A 119 1.22 10.10 15.66
C ARG A 119 2.12 11.30 15.33
N LEU A 120 1.50 12.46 15.16
CA LEU A 120 2.20 13.71 15.32
C LEU A 120 2.71 13.73 16.77
N GLU A 121 4.03 13.77 16.96
CA GLU A 121 4.57 14.24 18.24
C GLU A 121 3.99 15.66 18.41
N GLU A 122 3.27 15.91 19.51
CA GLU A 122 2.94 17.28 19.86
C GLU A 122 4.28 17.99 20.10
N ASP A 123 4.57 19.04 19.32
CA ASP A 123 5.72 19.91 19.56
C ASP A 123 5.65 20.40 21.03
N GLU A 124 6.56 19.92 21.89
CA GLU A 124 6.78 20.48 23.23
C GLU A 124 7.40 21.89 23.16
#